data_AF-A0A6A7BEJ4-F1
#
_entry.id   AF-A0A6A7BEJ4-F1
#
_cell.length_a   1.000
_cell.length_b   1.000
_cell.length_c   1.000
_cell.angle_alpha   90.00
_cell.angle_beta   90.00
_cell.angle_gamma   90.00
#
_symmetry.space_group_name_H-M   'P 1'
#
loop_
_entity.id
_entity.type
_entity.pdbx_description
1 polymer ?
#
loop_
_entity_poly.entity_id
_entity_poly.type
_entity_poly.pdbx_seq_one_letter_code
_entity_poly.pdbx_strand_id
1 'polypeptide(L)'
;MYSGYLLLMMSLYAMLFDNDEFEKPGSIKFTWDPLFWGMGTEVFEYDNRSLQDVILKGVEGNGWLGVCCEPNLVFVVIAVRYYDIREGTKLVAEMTQKYSEAWDKKGMVQPDGMYADWLMLKQDVTIPPRDVPYGAMPLRQIGFTAWANAFLHAWNPSLVRPLFDAQSKGHFTRINNQYHAHPDGFANPFGHLVRTQNADPTSKIPQLTPIANPFPPTYTYGVLTQWLSELPGKAEILPDLLASADTHLNPTWERSGLYYPRQDEQLPDTADTGITYMNPFSGNAPMGYARLNVPNGQNIMYTSPWTKEDLAKRPYVDGVMELII
;
A
#
# COMPACT_ATOMS: atom_id res chain seq x y z
N MET A 1 4.75 1.03 -10.43
CA MET A 1 5.26 1.54 -9.14
C MET A 1 5.82 2.96 -9.25
N TYR A 2 6.98 3.17 -9.88
CA TYR A 2 7.66 4.48 -9.90
C TYR A 2 6.79 5.63 -10.44
N SER A 3 6.31 5.50 -11.68
CA SER A 3 5.51 6.55 -12.35
C SER A 3 4.20 6.85 -11.64
N GLY A 4 3.53 5.84 -11.08
CA GLY A 4 2.30 6.02 -10.31
C GLY A 4 2.52 6.83 -9.02
N TYR A 5 3.58 6.53 -8.28
CA TYR A 5 3.96 7.32 -7.09
C TYR A 5 4.38 8.74 -7.46
N LEU A 6 5.17 8.90 -8.52
CA LEU A 6 5.57 10.22 -8.97
C LEU A 6 4.38 11.08 -9.38
N LEU A 7 3.45 10.52 -10.17
CA LEU A 7 2.21 11.21 -10.53
C LEU A 7 1.43 11.61 -9.26
N LEU A 8 1.28 10.70 -8.30
CA LEU A 8 0.63 11.00 -7.03
C LEU A 8 1.34 12.13 -6.28
N MET A 9 2.66 12.10 -6.15
CA MET A 9 3.44 13.13 -5.46
C MET A 9 3.27 14.50 -6.11
N MET A 10 3.34 14.59 -7.44
CA MET A 10 3.17 15.85 -8.14
C MET A 10 1.75 16.38 -8.03
N SER A 11 0.74 15.51 -8.18
CA SER A 11 -0.65 15.93 -8.05
C SER A 11 -1.00 16.34 -6.61
N LEU A 12 -0.43 15.67 -5.59
CA LEU A 12 -0.53 16.10 -4.20
C LEU A 12 0.21 17.42 -3.97
N TYR A 13 1.40 17.61 -4.54
CA TYR A 13 2.15 18.86 -4.43
C TYR A 13 1.31 20.03 -4.97
N ALA A 14 0.76 19.88 -6.18
CA ALA A 14 -0.11 20.89 -6.78
C ALA A 14 -1.38 21.13 -5.92
N MET A 15 -1.98 20.09 -5.34
CA MET A 15 -3.14 20.21 -4.47
C MET A 15 -2.83 20.87 -3.12
N LEU A 16 -1.68 20.57 -2.50
CA LEU A 16 -1.33 21.02 -1.15
C LEU A 16 -0.76 22.44 -1.14
N PHE A 17 -0.04 22.84 -2.20
CA PHE A 17 0.68 24.11 -2.26
C PHE A 17 0.10 25.11 -3.27
N ASP A 18 -0.94 24.72 -4.01
CA ASP A 18 -1.46 25.45 -5.17
C ASP A 18 -0.34 25.94 -6.11
N ASN A 19 0.61 25.06 -6.42
CA ASN A 19 1.77 25.39 -7.23
C ASN A 19 1.81 24.54 -8.50
N ASP A 20 1.91 25.22 -9.65
CA ASP A 20 1.95 24.63 -10.99
C ASP A 20 3.39 24.29 -11.44
N GLU A 21 4.29 23.92 -10.52
CA GLU A 21 5.70 23.65 -10.85
C GLU A 21 5.84 22.47 -11.81
N PHE A 22 5.12 21.38 -11.57
CA PHE A 22 5.21 20.13 -12.31
C PHE A 22 4.21 20.03 -13.48
N GLU A 23 3.36 21.03 -13.62
CA GLU A 23 2.40 21.22 -14.70
C GLU A 23 3.06 21.90 -15.91
N LYS A 24 4.22 22.54 -15.70
CA LYS A 24 5.00 23.17 -16.77
C LYS A 24 5.56 22.11 -17.72
N PRO A 25 5.55 22.35 -19.04
CA PRO A 25 6.12 21.43 -20.03
C PRO A 25 7.57 21.06 -19.71
N GLY A 26 7.86 19.76 -19.70
CA GLY A 26 9.22 19.23 -19.49
C GLY A 26 9.79 19.45 -18.07
N SER A 27 8.94 19.75 -17.09
CA SER A 27 9.32 19.93 -15.68
C SER A 27 9.92 18.68 -15.04
N ILE A 28 9.71 17.51 -15.62
CA ILE A 28 10.25 16.22 -15.18
C ILE A 28 11.17 15.70 -16.29
N LYS A 29 12.38 15.29 -15.90
CA LYS A 29 13.36 14.73 -16.82
C LYS A 29 13.97 13.45 -16.27
N PHE A 30 13.82 12.37 -17.01
CA PHE A 30 14.54 11.12 -16.79
C PHE A 30 15.71 11.03 -17.74
N THR A 31 16.90 10.89 -17.18
CA THR A 31 18.11 10.59 -17.95
C THR A 31 18.43 9.13 -17.72
N TRP A 32 18.20 8.31 -18.73
CA TRP A 32 18.59 6.90 -18.71
C TRP A 32 19.95 6.77 -19.38
N ASP A 33 20.97 6.47 -18.59
CA ASP A 33 22.35 6.37 -19.05
C ASP A 33 22.92 4.97 -18.74
N PRO A 34 22.53 3.94 -19.51
CA PRO A 34 22.91 2.56 -19.23
C PRO A 34 24.39 2.30 -19.55
N LEU A 35 25.19 2.02 -18.51
CA LEU A 35 26.63 1.73 -18.62
C LEU A 35 26.99 0.55 -19.54
N PHE A 36 26.12 -0.45 -19.69
CA PHE A 36 26.48 -1.74 -20.31
C PHE A 36 25.70 -2.11 -21.57
N TRP A 37 24.77 -1.27 -22.02
CA TRP A 37 23.83 -1.64 -23.10
C TRP A 37 24.11 -0.97 -24.45
N GLY A 38 25.08 -0.05 -24.52
CA GLY A 38 25.50 0.59 -25.78
C GLY A 38 24.42 1.44 -26.47
N MET A 39 23.29 1.70 -25.80
CA MET A 39 22.16 2.46 -26.33
C MET A 39 22.38 3.98 -26.28
N GLY A 40 23.46 4.44 -25.64
CA GLY A 40 23.71 5.85 -25.38
C GLY A 40 22.77 6.40 -24.29
N THR A 41 22.94 7.68 -23.98
CA THR A 41 22.07 8.38 -23.04
C THR A 41 20.71 8.68 -23.71
N GLU A 42 19.63 8.21 -23.10
CA GLU A 42 18.26 8.58 -23.49
C GLU A 42 17.67 9.57 -22.49
N VAL A 43 16.91 10.53 -23.01
CA VAL A 43 16.24 11.57 -22.22
C VAL A 43 14.75 11.47 -22.46
N PHE A 44 13.98 11.30 -21.38
CA PHE A 44 12.53 11.33 -21.41
C PHE A 44 12.04 12.52 -20.60
N GLU A 45 11.26 13.38 -21.24
CA GLU A 45 10.72 14.59 -20.64
C GLU A 45 9.20 14.47 -20.48
N TYR A 46 8.73 14.83 -19.31
CA TYR A 46 7.32 14.80 -18.95
C TYR A 46 6.95 16.05 -18.15
N ASP A 47 5.66 16.28 -18.06
CA ASP A 47 4.97 17.10 -17.09
C ASP A 47 3.88 16.23 -16.43
N ASN A 48 3.14 16.78 -15.47
CA ASN A 48 2.08 16.04 -14.77
C ASN A 48 1.08 15.40 -15.77
N ARG A 49 0.63 16.18 -16.77
CA ARG A 49 -0.38 15.76 -17.74
C ARG A 49 0.12 14.65 -18.65
N SER A 50 1.29 14.84 -19.27
CA SER A 50 1.88 13.87 -20.19
C SER A 50 2.28 12.58 -19.48
N LEU A 51 2.70 12.64 -18.20
CA LEU A 51 2.92 11.43 -17.40
C LEU A 51 1.60 10.69 -17.14
N GLN A 52 0.54 11.41 -16.78
CA GLN A 52 -0.79 10.84 -16.61
C GLN A 52 -1.28 10.19 -17.91
N ASP A 53 -1.12 10.84 -19.05
CA ASP A 53 -1.53 10.30 -20.36
C ASP A 53 -0.81 8.99 -20.69
N VAL A 54 0.49 8.89 -20.40
CA VAL A 54 1.25 7.65 -20.58
C VAL A 54 0.72 6.54 -19.66
N ILE A 55 0.41 6.87 -18.41
CA ILE A 55 -0.17 5.94 -17.44
C ILE A 55 -1.55 5.47 -17.92
N LEU A 56 -2.44 6.39 -18.33
CA LEU A 56 -3.78 6.06 -18.82
C LEU A 56 -3.75 5.19 -20.07
N LYS A 57 -2.87 5.49 -21.03
CA LYS A 57 -2.64 4.62 -22.20
C LYS A 57 -2.17 3.23 -21.78
N GLY A 58 -1.33 3.13 -20.75
CA GLY A 58 -0.90 1.85 -20.17
C GLY A 58 -2.07 1.08 -19.54
N VAL A 59 -2.94 1.76 -18.79
CA VAL A 59 -4.15 1.15 -18.18
C VAL A 59 -5.08 0.61 -19.26
N GLU A 60 -5.37 1.44 -20.27
CA GLU A 60 -6.23 1.07 -21.39
C GLU A 60 -5.65 -0.09 -22.21
N GLY A 61 -4.36 -0.03 -22.53
CA GLY A 61 -3.65 -1.08 -23.27
C GLY A 61 -3.64 -2.44 -22.57
N ASN A 62 -3.76 -2.45 -21.24
CA ASN A 62 -3.86 -3.67 -20.43
C ASN A 62 -5.31 -4.05 -20.09
N GLY A 63 -6.30 -3.52 -20.81
CA GLY A 63 -7.70 -3.86 -20.61
C GLY A 63 -8.26 -3.38 -19.27
N TRP A 64 -7.77 -2.23 -18.78
CA TRP A 64 -8.21 -1.57 -17.54
C TRP A 64 -7.86 -2.30 -16.25
N LEU A 65 -6.99 -3.31 -16.30
CA LEU A 65 -6.52 -4.01 -15.10
C LEU A 65 -5.50 -3.18 -14.29
N GLY A 66 -4.95 -2.11 -14.88
CA GLY A 66 -3.97 -1.16 -14.33
C GLY A 66 -2.69 -1.01 -15.20
N VAL A 67 -1.58 -0.53 -14.63
CA VAL A 67 -0.29 -0.37 -15.35
C VAL A 67 0.80 -1.34 -14.89
N CYS A 68 1.57 -1.87 -15.85
CA CYS A 68 2.75 -2.70 -15.61
C CYS A 68 3.86 -1.97 -14.81
N CYS A 69 4.35 -2.53 -13.69
CA CYS A 69 5.57 -2.09 -13.02
C CYS A 69 6.79 -2.70 -13.71
N GLU A 70 6.98 -4.00 -13.55
CA GLU A 70 7.79 -4.85 -14.41
C GLU A 70 6.97 -5.20 -15.66
N PRO A 71 7.62 -5.56 -16.79
CA PRO A 71 6.89 -6.14 -17.92
C PRO A 71 6.02 -7.28 -17.38
N ASN A 72 4.69 -7.18 -17.58
CA ASN A 72 3.68 -8.17 -17.16
C ASN A 72 3.09 -8.04 -15.73
N LEU A 73 3.18 -6.91 -15.00
CA LEU A 73 2.70 -6.79 -13.58
C LEU A 73 1.90 -5.52 -13.22
N VAL A 74 0.61 -5.62 -12.89
CA VAL A 74 -0.35 -4.49 -12.99
C VAL A 74 -0.80 -3.84 -11.65
N PHE A 75 -0.88 -2.49 -11.53
CA PHE A 75 -1.24 -1.75 -10.29
C PHE A 75 -2.20 -0.54 -10.44
N VAL A 76 -2.87 -0.13 -9.34
CA VAL A 76 -3.91 0.94 -9.20
C VAL A 76 -3.32 2.36 -9.20
N VAL A 77 -4.06 3.36 -9.72
CA VAL A 77 -3.65 4.78 -9.73
C VAL A 77 -4.74 5.70 -9.14
N ILE A 78 -4.47 6.30 -7.97
CA ILE A 78 -5.38 7.27 -7.31
C ILE A 78 -5.17 8.73 -7.76
N ALA A 79 -4.03 9.01 -8.40
CA ALA A 79 -3.59 10.38 -8.69
C ALA A 79 -4.47 11.14 -9.69
N VAL A 80 -5.17 10.42 -10.58
CA VAL A 80 -6.04 11.00 -11.63
C VAL A 80 -7.14 11.88 -11.05
N ARG A 81 -7.60 11.60 -9.82
CA ARG A 81 -8.63 12.40 -9.15
C ARG A 81 -8.19 13.83 -8.86
N TYR A 82 -6.94 14.01 -8.44
CA TYR A 82 -6.42 15.33 -8.08
C TYR A 82 -6.26 16.20 -9.33
N TYR A 83 -5.85 15.58 -10.45
CA TYR A 83 -5.84 16.23 -11.76
C TYR A 83 -7.25 16.65 -12.20
N ASP A 84 -8.24 15.74 -12.11
CA ASP A 84 -9.64 16.02 -12.46
C ASP A 84 -10.19 17.27 -11.77
N ILE A 85 -9.85 17.47 -10.50
CA ILE A 85 -10.34 18.60 -9.72
C ILE A 85 -9.67 19.92 -10.13
N ARG A 86 -8.36 19.91 -10.37
CA ARG A 86 -7.62 21.11 -10.76
C ARG A 86 -7.99 21.59 -12.16
N GLU A 87 -8.19 20.64 -13.07
CA GLU A 87 -8.43 20.92 -14.50
C GLU A 87 -9.92 20.86 -14.91
N GLY A 88 -10.81 20.49 -13.97
CA GLY A 88 -12.24 20.35 -14.23
C GLY A 88 -12.60 19.18 -15.16
N THR A 89 -11.75 18.16 -15.24
CA THR A 89 -12.01 16.94 -16.03
C THR A 89 -12.81 15.90 -15.23
N LYS A 90 -13.23 14.82 -15.90
CA LYS A 90 -14.05 13.74 -15.32
C LYS A 90 -13.50 12.35 -15.62
N LEU A 91 -12.18 12.24 -15.82
CA LEU A 91 -11.50 11.02 -16.26
C LEU A 91 -11.61 9.90 -15.23
N VAL A 92 -11.57 10.25 -13.94
CA VAL A 92 -11.52 9.27 -12.85
C VAL A 92 -12.81 8.45 -12.71
N ALA A 93 -13.96 9.03 -13.06
CA ALA A 93 -15.24 8.33 -12.96
C ALA A 93 -15.33 7.18 -13.97
N GLU A 94 -14.95 7.46 -15.22
CA GLU A 94 -14.88 6.44 -16.27
C GLU A 94 -13.79 5.40 -15.98
N MET A 95 -12.62 5.86 -15.53
CA MET A 95 -11.50 4.99 -15.20
C MET A 95 -11.85 4.00 -14.08
N THR A 96 -12.41 4.48 -12.97
CA THR A 96 -12.73 3.62 -11.81
C THR A 96 -13.84 2.63 -12.11
N GLN A 97 -14.82 3.01 -12.96
CA GLN A 97 -15.82 2.08 -13.47
C GLN A 97 -15.18 0.95 -14.28
N LYS A 98 -14.44 1.29 -15.34
CA LYS A 98 -13.80 0.28 -16.21
C LYS A 98 -12.82 -0.60 -15.46
N TYR A 99 -12.08 -0.01 -14.51
CA TYR A 99 -11.15 -0.73 -13.65
C TYR A 99 -11.87 -1.78 -12.78
N SER A 100 -12.98 -1.38 -12.14
CA SER A 100 -13.77 -2.28 -11.29
C SER A 100 -14.35 -3.44 -12.10
N GLU A 101 -14.94 -3.14 -13.26
CA GLU A 101 -15.48 -4.15 -14.17
C GLU A 101 -14.40 -5.14 -14.66
N ALA A 102 -13.21 -4.64 -15.00
CA ALA A 102 -12.09 -5.48 -15.40
C ALA A 102 -11.58 -6.37 -14.25
N TRP A 103 -11.46 -5.80 -13.05
CA TRP A 103 -11.06 -6.54 -11.84
C TRP A 103 -12.03 -7.65 -11.48
N ASP A 104 -13.34 -7.36 -11.52
CA ASP A 104 -14.39 -8.33 -11.25
C ASP A 104 -14.37 -9.46 -12.28
N LYS A 105 -14.30 -9.10 -13.57
CA LYS A 105 -14.22 -10.08 -14.67
C LYS A 105 -12.99 -10.98 -14.54
N LYS A 106 -11.84 -10.41 -14.15
CA LYS A 106 -10.60 -11.17 -14.01
C LYS A 106 -10.52 -11.98 -12.72
N GLY A 107 -11.34 -11.65 -11.72
CA GLY A 107 -11.29 -12.27 -10.40
C GLY A 107 -10.05 -11.85 -9.62
N MET A 108 -9.73 -10.55 -9.65
CA MET A 108 -8.58 -10.00 -8.90
C MET A 108 -8.79 -10.08 -7.38
N VAL A 109 -10.04 -10.07 -6.93
CA VAL A 109 -10.41 -10.50 -5.57
C VAL A 109 -10.62 -12.01 -5.57
N GLN A 110 -9.78 -12.72 -4.83
CA GLN A 110 -9.78 -14.17 -4.73
C GLN A 110 -10.91 -14.67 -3.80
N PRO A 111 -11.30 -15.97 -3.87
CA PRO A 111 -12.39 -16.51 -3.05
C PRO A 111 -12.19 -16.39 -1.54
N ASP A 112 -10.95 -16.26 -1.08
CA ASP A 112 -10.58 -16.03 0.33
C ASP A 112 -10.64 -14.53 0.74
N GLY A 113 -11.00 -13.65 -0.19
CA GLY A 113 -11.04 -12.21 -0.03
C GLY A 113 -9.70 -11.50 -0.26
N MET A 114 -8.59 -12.23 -0.41
CA MET A 114 -7.28 -11.62 -0.72
C MET A 114 -7.24 -11.14 -2.16
N TYR A 115 -6.36 -10.19 -2.46
CA TYR A 115 -6.09 -9.86 -3.85
C TYR A 115 -5.11 -10.85 -4.46
N ALA A 116 -5.18 -11.03 -5.79
CA ALA A 116 -4.07 -11.63 -6.52
C ALA A 116 -2.83 -10.75 -6.34
N ASP A 117 -1.74 -11.32 -5.84
CA ASP A 117 -0.47 -10.61 -5.60
C ASP A 117 0.12 -10.09 -6.91
N TRP A 118 -0.04 -10.87 -7.99
CA TRP A 118 0.25 -10.40 -9.32
C TRP A 118 -0.58 -11.08 -10.40
N LEU A 119 -0.77 -10.38 -11.52
CA LEU A 119 -1.34 -10.90 -12.76
C LEU A 119 -0.26 -10.92 -13.84
N MET A 120 0.05 -12.11 -14.34
CA MET A 120 0.90 -12.30 -15.51
C MET A 120 0.08 -12.13 -16.80
N LEU A 121 -0.04 -10.90 -17.30
CA LEU A 121 -0.88 -10.54 -18.46
C LEU A 121 -0.76 -11.48 -19.68
N LYS A 122 0.46 -11.82 -20.11
CA LYS A 122 0.69 -12.69 -21.28
C LYS A 122 0.25 -14.14 -21.04
N GLN A 123 0.44 -14.63 -19.83
CA GLN A 123 0.07 -15.99 -19.42
C GLN A 123 -1.39 -16.07 -19.00
N ASP A 124 -2.01 -14.91 -18.76
CA ASP A 124 -3.37 -14.76 -18.25
C ASP A 124 -3.61 -15.41 -16.87
N VAL A 125 -2.55 -15.53 -16.06
CA VAL A 125 -2.55 -16.22 -14.75
C VAL A 125 -2.37 -15.24 -13.60
N THR A 126 -3.25 -15.32 -12.60
CA THR A 126 -3.05 -14.68 -11.29
C THR A 126 -2.17 -15.55 -10.42
N ILE A 127 -1.39 -14.92 -9.56
CA ILE A 127 -0.64 -15.63 -8.52
C ILE A 127 -1.01 -15.05 -7.16
N PRO A 128 -1.26 -15.92 -6.18
CA PRO A 128 -1.51 -17.35 -6.39
C PRO A 128 -2.69 -17.62 -7.35
N PRO A 129 -2.68 -18.76 -8.07
CA PRO A 129 -3.81 -19.15 -8.89
C PRO A 129 -5.08 -19.29 -8.05
N ARG A 130 -6.22 -18.97 -8.65
CA ARG A 130 -7.52 -18.84 -7.96
C ARG A 130 -7.99 -20.13 -7.28
N ASP A 131 -7.59 -21.27 -7.81
CA ASP A 131 -7.93 -22.61 -7.35
C ASP A 131 -6.98 -23.15 -6.27
N VAL A 132 -5.89 -22.44 -5.96
CA VAL A 132 -4.99 -22.81 -4.86
C VAL A 132 -5.67 -22.54 -3.51
N PRO A 133 -5.84 -23.55 -2.64
CA PRO A 133 -6.43 -23.35 -1.31
C PRO A 133 -5.63 -22.39 -0.44
N TYR A 134 -6.31 -21.67 0.46
CA TYR A 134 -5.65 -20.84 1.47
C TYR A 134 -4.74 -21.71 2.36
N GLY A 135 -3.48 -21.29 2.54
CA GLY A 135 -2.46 -22.02 3.28
C GLY A 135 -1.62 -22.99 2.44
N ALA A 136 -1.96 -23.21 1.16
CA ALA A 136 -1.11 -23.96 0.23
C ALA A 136 -0.07 -23.05 -0.45
N MET A 137 0.97 -23.64 -1.03
CA MET A 137 2.00 -22.89 -1.77
C MET A 137 1.50 -22.47 -3.17
N PRO A 138 1.90 -21.28 -3.66
CA PRO A 138 2.65 -20.24 -2.94
C PRO A 138 1.77 -19.56 -1.88
N LEU A 139 2.40 -19.19 -0.75
CA LEU A 139 1.72 -18.56 0.39
C LEU A 139 0.97 -17.29 -0.04
N ARG A 140 -0.18 -17.03 0.59
CA ARG A 140 -0.90 -15.75 0.44
C ARG A 140 -0.12 -14.65 1.15
N GLN A 141 0.24 -13.59 0.44
CA GLN A 141 0.93 -12.45 1.04
C GLN A 141 -0.06 -11.38 1.47
N ILE A 142 -0.19 -11.14 2.77
CA ILE A 142 -1.04 -10.04 3.24
C ILE A 142 -0.43 -8.67 2.92
N GLY A 143 0.90 -8.59 2.73
CA GLY A 143 1.60 -7.34 2.47
C GLY A 143 1.04 -6.59 1.25
N PHE A 144 0.90 -7.26 0.11
CA PHE A 144 0.32 -6.65 -1.08
C PHE A 144 -1.14 -6.25 -0.87
N THR A 145 -1.96 -7.14 -0.29
CA THR A 145 -3.37 -6.86 -0.01
C THR A 145 -3.54 -5.65 0.90
N ALA A 146 -2.75 -5.54 1.96
CA ALA A 146 -2.76 -4.41 2.89
C ALA A 146 -2.35 -3.11 2.19
N TRP A 147 -1.25 -3.13 1.44
CA TRP A 147 -0.81 -2.01 0.63
C TRP A 147 -1.90 -1.54 -0.33
N ALA A 148 -2.46 -2.46 -1.13
CA ALA A 148 -3.51 -2.16 -2.09
C ALA A 148 -4.75 -1.59 -1.40
N ASN A 149 -5.16 -2.17 -0.26
CA ASN A 149 -6.30 -1.66 0.51
C ASN A 149 -6.10 -0.25 1.02
N ALA A 150 -4.90 0.13 1.47
CA ALA A 150 -4.64 1.49 1.94
C ALA A 150 -4.92 2.53 0.85
N PHE A 151 -4.63 2.22 -0.42
CA PHE A 151 -4.89 3.11 -1.55
C PHE A 151 -6.29 2.92 -2.17
N LEU A 152 -6.78 1.68 -2.29
CA LEU A 152 -8.12 1.38 -2.82
C LEU A 152 -9.22 1.96 -1.93
N HIS A 153 -9.01 2.04 -0.62
CA HIS A 153 -9.98 2.63 0.31
C HIS A 153 -10.27 4.10 0.00
N ALA A 154 -9.31 4.81 -0.62
CA ALA A 154 -9.46 6.20 -1.03
C ALA A 154 -10.71 6.41 -1.91
N TRP A 155 -10.93 5.53 -2.88
CA TRP A 155 -11.99 5.69 -3.88
C TRP A 155 -13.04 4.57 -3.85
N ASN A 156 -12.72 3.42 -3.24
CA ASN A 156 -13.60 2.27 -3.13
C ASN A 156 -13.67 1.71 -1.69
N PRO A 157 -14.11 2.52 -0.71
CA PRO A 157 -14.27 2.05 0.66
C PRO A 157 -15.34 0.93 0.76
N SER A 158 -16.30 0.87 -0.16
CA SER A 158 -17.33 -0.17 -0.26
C SER A 158 -16.77 -1.55 -0.60
N LEU A 159 -15.68 -1.62 -1.37
CA LEU A 159 -14.96 -2.87 -1.61
C LEU A 159 -14.07 -3.24 -0.43
N VAL A 160 -13.28 -2.29 0.06
CA VAL A 160 -12.22 -2.57 1.05
C VAL A 160 -12.78 -2.93 2.42
N ARG A 161 -13.76 -2.18 2.93
CA ARG A 161 -14.22 -2.36 4.32
C ARG A 161 -14.83 -3.75 4.59
N PRO A 162 -15.72 -4.29 3.73
CA PRO A 162 -16.29 -5.62 3.97
C PRO A 162 -15.26 -6.77 3.85
N LEU A 163 -14.16 -6.56 3.13
CA LEU A 163 -13.13 -7.58 2.96
C LEU A 163 -12.19 -7.72 4.16
N PHE A 164 -12.16 -6.74 5.07
CA PHE A 164 -11.20 -6.72 6.18
C PHE A 164 -11.23 -8.02 7.00
N ASP A 165 -12.41 -8.49 7.43
CA ASP A 165 -12.50 -9.65 8.31
C ASP A 165 -12.02 -10.93 7.59
N ALA A 166 -12.25 -11.05 6.28
CA ALA A 166 -11.77 -12.18 5.48
C ALA A 166 -10.25 -12.15 5.28
N GLN A 167 -9.69 -10.97 5.01
CA GLN A 167 -8.27 -10.75 4.74
C GLN A 167 -7.41 -10.78 6.02
N SER A 168 -7.90 -10.21 7.12
CA SER A 168 -7.18 -10.16 8.40
C SER A 168 -7.12 -11.50 9.13
N LYS A 169 -8.07 -12.40 8.86
CA LYS A 169 -8.20 -13.67 9.58
C LYS A 169 -6.93 -14.52 9.44
N GLY A 170 -6.27 -14.73 10.58
CA GLY A 170 -5.02 -15.49 10.71
C GLY A 170 -3.75 -14.63 10.71
N HIS A 171 -3.83 -13.39 10.23
CA HIS A 171 -2.69 -12.45 10.21
C HIS A 171 -2.65 -11.55 11.44
N PHE A 172 -3.80 -11.26 12.05
CA PHE A 172 -3.87 -10.65 13.38
C PHE A 172 -4.50 -11.63 14.37
N THR A 173 -3.87 -11.79 15.53
CA THR A 173 -4.44 -12.54 16.65
C THR A 173 -4.41 -11.71 17.90
N ARG A 174 -5.35 -11.99 18.81
CA ARG A 174 -5.37 -11.36 20.12
C ARG A 174 -4.80 -12.30 21.17
N ILE A 175 -3.67 -11.95 21.76
CA ILE A 175 -2.95 -12.74 22.78
C ILE A 175 -2.77 -11.83 24.00
N ASN A 176 -3.10 -12.32 25.20
CA ASN A 176 -3.01 -11.53 26.44
C ASN A 176 -3.67 -10.14 26.34
N ASN A 177 -4.83 -10.06 25.66
CA ASN A 177 -5.59 -8.85 25.35
C ASN A 177 -4.96 -7.86 24.35
N GLN A 178 -3.79 -8.14 23.77
CA GLN A 178 -3.12 -7.32 22.76
C GLN A 178 -3.18 -7.97 21.38
N TYR A 179 -3.24 -7.16 20.32
CA TYR A 179 -3.15 -7.64 18.95
C TYR A 179 -1.70 -7.79 18.47
N HIS A 180 -1.43 -8.91 17.80
CA HIS A 180 -0.14 -9.21 17.19
C HIS A 180 -0.31 -9.47 15.70
N ALA A 181 0.60 -8.92 14.89
CA ALA A 181 0.70 -9.23 13.46
C ALA A 181 1.69 -10.37 13.23
N HIS A 182 1.33 -11.30 12.33
CA HIS A 182 2.11 -12.52 12.10
C HIS A 182 2.72 -12.60 10.70
N PRO A 183 3.94 -13.15 10.58
CA PRO A 183 4.55 -13.41 9.28
C PRO A 183 3.76 -14.46 8.49
N ASP A 184 3.80 -14.39 7.16
CA ASP A 184 2.96 -15.23 6.28
C ASP A 184 3.16 -16.73 6.53
N GLY A 185 4.39 -17.18 6.82
CA GLY A 185 4.71 -18.58 7.11
C GLY A 185 4.03 -19.13 8.37
N PHE A 186 3.59 -18.25 9.27
CA PHE A 186 2.79 -18.58 10.44
C PHE A 186 1.29 -18.33 10.19
N ALA A 187 0.96 -17.15 9.64
CA ALA A 187 -0.41 -16.70 9.44
C ALA A 187 -1.21 -17.58 8.47
N ASN A 188 -0.56 -18.12 7.43
CA ASN A 188 -1.21 -18.98 6.45
C ASN A 188 -1.65 -20.33 7.04
N PRO A 189 -0.77 -21.13 7.69
CA PRO A 189 -1.18 -22.35 8.39
C PRO A 189 -2.24 -22.10 9.46
N PHE A 190 -2.05 -21.07 10.29
CA PHE A 190 -3.02 -20.74 11.34
C PHE A 190 -4.37 -20.33 10.75
N GLY A 191 -4.36 -19.45 9.75
CA GLY A 191 -5.55 -19.02 9.03
C GLY A 191 -6.26 -20.17 8.30
N HIS A 192 -5.54 -21.19 7.83
CA HIS A 192 -6.13 -22.41 7.29
C HIS A 192 -6.91 -23.18 8.36
N LEU A 193 -6.34 -23.38 9.55
CA LEU A 193 -7.01 -24.04 10.68
C LEU A 193 -8.26 -23.28 11.13
N VAL A 194 -8.16 -21.95 11.26
CA VAL A 194 -9.29 -21.10 11.65
C VAL A 194 -10.42 -21.13 10.61
N ARG A 195 -10.12 -21.28 9.31
CA ARG A 195 -11.11 -21.32 8.24
C ARG A 195 -11.74 -22.70 8.02
N THR A 196 -10.96 -23.77 8.15
CA THR A 196 -11.40 -25.13 7.76
C THR A 196 -11.74 -26.02 8.96
N GLN A 197 -11.20 -25.72 10.14
CA GLN A 197 -11.32 -26.56 11.34
C GLN A 197 -11.95 -25.81 12.53
N ASN A 198 -12.47 -24.59 12.32
CA ASN A 198 -13.06 -23.73 13.36
C ASN A 198 -12.15 -23.56 14.60
N ALA A 199 -10.83 -23.52 14.39
CA ALA A 199 -9.89 -23.22 15.47
C ALA A 199 -10.17 -21.83 16.08
N ASP A 200 -10.02 -21.71 17.39
CA ASP A 200 -10.24 -20.45 18.11
C ASP A 200 -9.14 -19.43 17.76
N PRO A 201 -9.48 -18.28 17.13
CA PRO A 201 -8.51 -17.25 16.74
C PRO A 201 -7.85 -16.54 17.93
N THR A 202 -8.33 -16.79 19.15
CA THR A 202 -7.83 -16.22 20.42
C THR A 202 -7.10 -17.24 21.29
N SER A 203 -7.09 -18.52 20.90
CA SER A 203 -6.37 -19.56 21.63
C SER A 203 -4.86 -19.30 21.59
N LYS A 204 -4.14 -19.73 22.64
CA LYS A 204 -2.68 -19.78 22.60
C LYS A 204 -2.29 -20.51 21.33
N ILE A 205 -1.56 -19.80 20.48
CA ILE A 205 -1.07 -20.23 19.19
C ILE A 205 -0.66 -21.71 19.27
N PRO A 206 -1.21 -22.61 18.42
CA PRO A 206 -0.73 -23.98 18.37
C PRO A 206 0.78 -23.95 18.09
N GLN A 207 1.55 -24.92 18.58
CA GLN A 207 2.96 -25.11 18.19
C GLN A 207 3.04 -25.46 16.70
N LEU A 208 2.74 -24.51 15.83
CA LEU A 208 2.83 -24.61 14.40
C LEU A 208 4.28 -24.37 14.06
N THR A 209 4.90 -25.34 13.40
CA THR A 209 6.17 -25.11 12.74
C THR A 209 5.91 -24.14 11.58
N PRO A 210 6.49 -22.93 11.58
CA PRO A 210 6.31 -22.00 10.47
C PRO A 210 6.76 -22.64 9.17
N ILE A 211 5.99 -22.46 8.09
CA ILE A 211 6.44 -22.86 6.77
C ILE A 211 7.53 -21.88 6.35
N ALA A 212 8.70 -22.40 5.97
CA ALA A 212 9.77 -21.58 5.44
C ALA A 212 9.25 -20.84 4.19
N ASN A 213 9.21 -19.51 4.27
CA ASN A 213 8.93 -18.68 3.11
C ASN A 213 10.27 -18.42 2.40
N PRO A 214 10.48 -18.93 1.16
CA PRO A 214 11.71 -18.67 0.42
C PRO A 214 11.85 -17.20 0.03
N PHE A 215 10.78 -16.40 0.17
CA PHE A 215 10.79 -14.96 -0.02
C PHE A 215 10.76 -14.27 1.35
N PRO A 216 11.74 -13.41 1.69
CA PRO A 216 11.71 -12.67 2.94
C PRO A 216 10.43 -11.83 3.01
N PRO A 217 9.81 -11.65 4.20
CA PRO A 217 8.64 -10.79 4.37
C PRO A 217 9.07 -9.33 4.14
N THR A 218 9.05 -8.88 2.89
CA THR A 218 9.85 -7.72 2.51
C THR A 218 9.35 -6.41 3.11
N TYR A 219 8.04 -6.14 3.16
CA TYR A 219 7.51 -4.83 3.61
C TYR A 219 6.24 -4.90 4.46
N THR A 220 5.84 -6.11 4.87
CA THR A 220 4.51 -6.43 5.41
C THR A 220 4.14 -5.58 6.63
N TYR A 221 5.02 -5.42 7.61
CA TYR A 221 4.69 -4.72 8.85
C TYR A 221 4.21 -3.29 8.62
N GLY A 222 5.01 -2.53 7.85
CA GLY A 222 4.72 -1.15 7.56
C GLY A 222 3.38 -0.99 6.83
N VAL A 223 3.13 -1.77 5.78
CA VAL A 223 1.87 -1.65 5.00
C VAL A 223 0.64 -2.15 5.77
N LEU A 224 0.79 -3.06 6.73
CA LEU A 224 -0.30 -3.42 7.65
C LEU A 224 -0.69 -2.23 8.54
N THR A 225 0.29 -1.55 9.14
CA THR A 225 0.02 -0.35 9.95
C THR A 225 -0.58 0.78 9.11
N GLN A 226 -0.09 0.98 7.89
CA GLN A 226 -0.64 1.94 6.93
C GLN A 226 -2.11 1.63 6.62
N TRP A 227 -2.43 0.38 6.28
CA TRP A 227 -3.79 -0.03 5.99
C TRP A 227 -4.72 0.18 7.19
N LEU A 228 -4.30 -0.26 8.38
CA LEU A 228 -5.10 -0.11 9.61
C LEU A 228 -5.38 1.37 9.93
N SER A 229 -4.44 2.26 9.63
CA SER A 229 -4.63 3.72 9.83
C SER A 229 -5.74 4.31 8.97
N GLU A 230 -6.06 3.72 7.81
CA GLU A 230 -7.14 4.17 6.92
C GLU A 230 -8.53 3.67 7.39
N LEU A 231 -8.58 2.57 8.13
CA LEU A 231 -9.84 1.90 8.44
C LEU A 231 -10.52 2.45 9.71
N PRO A 232 -11.69 3.10 9.58
CA PRO A 232 -12.45 3.49 10.76
C PRO A 232 -12.94 2.25 11.52
N GLY A 233 -12.86 2.29 12.86
CA GLY A 233 -13.36 1.23 13.72
C GLY A 233 -12.47 -0.01 13.82
N LYS A 234 -11.21 0.07 13.38
CA LYS A 234 -10.14 -0.91 13.67
C LYS A 234 -9.03 -0.32 14.55
N ALA A 235 -9.41 0.72 15.30
CA ALA A 235 -8.51 1.54 16.12
C ALA A 235 -7.92 0.78 17.31
N GLU A 236 -8.42 -0.40 17.64
CA GLU A 236 -7.85 -1.25 18.68
C GLU A 236 -6.62 -2.05 18.22
N ILE A 237 -6.46 -2.30 16.91
CA ILE A 237 -5.36 -3.13 16.39
C ILE A 237 -4.09 -2.28 16.17
N LEU A 238 -4.25 -1.10 15.55
CA LEU A 238 -3.10 -0.25 15.19
C LEU A 238 -2.24 0.17 16.39
N PRO A 239 -2.80 0.62 17.53
CA PRO A 239 -2.00 1.00 18.70
C PRO A 239 -1.17 -0.14 19.26
N ASP A 240 -1.69 -1.37 19.29
CA ASP A 240 -0.95 -2.53 19.77
C ASP A 240 0.23 -2.87 18.85
N LEU A 241 0.05 -2.78 17.52
CA LEU A 241 1.14 -2.94 16.57
C LEU A 241 2.18 -1.82 16.68
N LEU A 242 1.75 -0.56 16.83
CA LEU A 242 2.70 0.55 17.01
C LEU A 242 3.47 0.42 18.33
N ALA A 243 2.82 0.01 19.41
CA ALA A 243 3.45 -0.24 20.70
C ALA A 243 4.45 -1.42 20.64
N SER A 244 4.10 -2.50 19.94
CA SER A 244 5.03 -3.61 19.71
C SER A 244 6.25 -3.15 18.91
N ALA A 245 6.06 -2.33 17.88
CA ALA A 245 7.18 -1.76 17.12
C ALA A 245 8.07 -0.88 18.00
N ASP A 246 7.47 -0.03 18.84
CA ASP A 246 8.24 0.83 19.75
C ASP A 246 9.06 0.04 20.76
N THR A 247 8.58 -1.15 21.13
CA THR A 247 9.26 -2.05 22.08
C THR A 247 10.36 -2.89 21.42
N HIS A 248 10.13 -3.40 20.21
CA HIS A 248 10.94 -4.45 19.61
C HIS A 248 11.76 -4.02 18.39
N LEU A 249 11.46 -2.87 17.79
CA LEU A 249 12.05 -2.41 16.52
C LEU A 249 12.96 -1.19 16.66
N ASN A 250 13.39 -0.87 17.89
CA ASN A 250 14.38 0.16 18.19
C ASN A 250 14.10 1.52 17.52
N PRO A 251 12.91 2.14 17.73
CA PRO A 251 12.60 3.45 17.16
C PRO A 251 13.72 4.46 17.45
N THR A 252 14.21 5.12 16.41
CA THR A 252 15.36 6.02 16.48
C THR A 252 14.97 7.40 15.98
N TRP A 253 15.45 8.43 16.66
CA TRP A 253 15.32 9.82 16.24
C TRP A 253 16.62 10.26 15.57
N GLU A 254 16.54 10.73 14.33
CA GLU A 254 17.64 11.36 13.61
C GLU A 254 17.14 12.62 12.93
N ARG A 255 17.79 13.77 13.19
CA ARG A 255 17.42 15.08 12.63
C ARG A 255 15.92 15.39 12.80
N SER A 256 15.41 15.16 14.01
CA SER A 256 14.00 15.34 14.38
C SER A 256 13.00 14.43 13.65
N GLY A 257 13.47 13.46 12.86
CA GLY A 257 12.66 12.42 12.23
C GLY A 257 12.69 11.12 13.03
N LEU A 258 11.51 10.58 13.37
CA LEU A 258 11.36 9.24 13.91
C LEU A 258 11.41 8.22 12.76
N TYR A 259 12.24 7.19 12.90
CA TYR A 259 12.26 6.05 11.99
C TYR A 259 12.54 4.74 12.73
N TYR A 260 12.27 3.62 12.04
CA TYR A 260 12.60 2.28 12.53
C TYR A 260 13.77 1.72 11.72
N PRO A 261 14.94 1.49 12.35
CA PRO A 261 16.11 0.96 11.67
C PRO A 261 15.84 -0.39 10.99
N ARG A 262 16.67 -0.69 9.98
CA ARG A 262 16.64 -1.99 9.32
C ARG A 262 16.93 -3.12 10.31
N GLN A 263 16.05 -4.12 10.32
CA GLN A 263 16.20 -5.39 11.02
C GLN A 263 15.95 -6.53 10.02
N ASP A 264 17.01 -7.24 9.65
CA ASP A 264 16.95 -8.33 8.68
C ASP A 264 16.55 -9.68 9.30
N GLU A 265 16.58 -9.79 10.62
CA GLU A 265 16.27 -11.02 11.34
C GLU A 265 14.85 -11.00 11.90
N GLN A 266 14.10 -12.08 11.66
CA GLN A 266 12.86 -12.35 12.38
C GLN A 266 13.20 -13.12 13.66
N LEU A 267 12.86 -12.54 14.83
CA LEU A 267 13.05 -13.20 16.12
C LEU A 267 12.31 -14.54 16.17
N PRO A 268 12.87 -15.57 16.82
CA PRO A 268 12.34 -16.94 16.79
C PRO A 268 10.99 -17.09 17.53
N ASP A 269 10.68 -16.22 18.50
CA ASP A 269 9.43 -16.25 19.25
C ASP A 269 8.32 -15.40 18.59
N THR A 270 8.10 -15.64 17.29
CA THR A 270 7.14 -14.85 16.49
C THR A 270 5.71 -14.93 17.00
N ALA A 271 5.38 -15.97 17.77
CA ALA A 271 4.06 -16.17 18.33
C ALA A 271 3.69 -15.06 19.32
N ASP A 272 4.64 -14.69 20.19
CA ASP A 272 4.43 -13.65 21.20
C ASP A 272 4.96 -12.26 20.74
N THR A 273 6.05 -12.21 19.97
CA THR A 273 6.62 -10.93 19.51
C THR A 273 5.99 -10.38 18.23
N GLY A 274 5.33 -11.24 17.45
CA GLY A 274 4.86 -10.91 16.10
C GLY A 274 5.99 -10.73 15.09
N ILE A 275 5.72 -9.98 14.02
CA ILE A 275 6.71 -9.62 12.99
C ILE A 275 7.76 -8.66 13.59
N THR A 276 9.04 -8.99 13.42
CA THR A 276 10.18 -8.17 13.88
C THR A 276 11.14 -7.80 12.74
N TYR A 277 10.93 -8.35 11.55
CA TYR A 277 11.64 -7.92 10.35
C TYR A 277 11.23 -6.49 9.97
N MET A 278 12.21 -5.65 9.67
CA MET A 278 12.01 -4.26 9.25
C MET A 278 12.97 -3.89 8.12
N ASN A 279 12.44 -3.48 6.97
CA ASN A 279 13.26 -2.91 5.91
C ASN A 279 13.18 -1.36 5.90
N PRO A 280 14.09 -0.67 5.17
CA PRO A 280 14.06 0.78 5.09
C PRO A 280 12.76 1.36 4.54
N PHE A 281 12.06 0.64 3.65
CA PHE A 281 10.76 1.10 3.15
C PHE A 281 9.74 1.13 4.28
N SER A 282 9.50 0.01 4.97
CA SER A 282 8.52 -0.13 6.05
C SER A 282 8.78 0.84 7.19
N GLY A 283 10.04 0.95 7.63
CA GLY A 283 10.40 1.75 8.81
C GLY A 283 10.35 3.25 8.57
N ASN A 284 10.52 3.70 7.32
CA ASN A 284 10.58 5.13 7.00
C ASN A 284 9.28 5.68 6.42
N ALA A 285 8.54 4.90 5.61
CA ALA A 285 7.41 5.42 4.85
C ALA A 285 6.03 5.02 5.43
N PRO A 286 5.57 3.77 5.30
CA PRO A 286 4.21 3.39 5.71
C PRO A 286 4.01 3.39 7.23
N MET A 287 5.07 3.24 8.05
CA MET A 287 4.96 3.45 9.49
C MET A 287 4.82 4.93 9.87
N GLY A 288 5.62 5.80 9.25
CA GLY A 288 5.48 7.25 9.41
C GLY A 288 4.09 7.71 8.97
N TYR A 289 3.63 7.17 7.82
CA TYR A 289 2.27 7.34 7.34
C TYR A 289 1.25 6.93 8.41
N ALA A 290 1.32 5.70 8.94
CA ALA A 290 0.36 5.20 9.91
C ALA A 290 0.27 6.06 11.18
N ARG A 291 1.38 6.66 11.60
CA ARG A 291 1.45 7.55 12.77
C ARG A 291 0.87 8.94 12.53
N LEU A 292 0.98 9.45 11.31
CA LEU A 292 0.50 10.79 10.93
C LEU A 292 -0.95 10.77 10.41
N ASN A 293 -1.39 9.62 9.93
CA ASN A 293 -2.68 9.48 9.27
C ASN A 293 -3.86 9.49 10.25
N VAL A 294 -5.03 9.78 9.71
CA VAL A 294 -6.31 9.70 10.41
C VAL A 294 -7.22 8.69 9.70
N PRO A 295 -8.20 8.08 10.39
CA PRO A 295 -9.15 7.19 9.74
C PRO A 295 -9.83 7.85 8.53
N ASN A 296 -9.86 7.14 7.40
CA ASN A 296 -10.28 7.63 6.09
C ASN A 296 -9.40 8.74 5.49
N GLY A 297 -8.14 8.90 5.89
CA GLY A 297 -7.26 9.97 5.41
C GLY A 297 -7.20 10.11 3.89
N GLN A 298 -6.88 9.03 3.16
CA GLN A 298 -6.88 9.07 1.69
C GLN A 298 -8.26 9.32 1.13
N ASN A 299 -9.30 8.71 1.72
CA ASN A 299 -10.67 8.86 1.25
C ASN A 299 -11.18 10.29 1.40
N ILE A 300 -10.83 10.97 2.49
CA ILE A 300 -11.13 12.38 2.71
C ILE A 300 -10.44 13.22 1.63
N MET A 301 -9.14 13.01 1.40
CA MET A 301 -8.40 13.73 0.36
C MET A 301 -8.95 13.46 -1.05
N TYR A 302 -9.39 12.24 -1.32
CA TYR A 302 -9.92 11.83 -2.62
C TYR A 302 -11.33 12.40 -2.90
N THR A 303 -12.21 12.37 -1.89
CA THR A 303 -13.61 12.79 -2.03
C THR A 303 -13.76 14.31 -1.92
N SER A 304 -12.96 14.94 -1.06
CA SER A 304 -12.96 16.37 -0.78
C SER A 304 -11.53 16.94 -0.85
N PRO A 305 -10.86 16.88 -2.02
CA PRO A 305 -9.54 17.47 -2.20
C PRO A 305 -9.60 18.98 -2.03
N TRP A 306 -8.51 19.57 -1.54
CA TRP A 306 -8.42 21.01 -1.39
C TRP A 306 -8.38 21.69 -2.74
N THR A 307 -9.18 22.74 -2.88
CA THR A 307 -9.14 23.62 -4.06
C THR A 307 -8.23 24.82 -3.82
N LYS A 308 -7.97 25.59 -4.89
CA LYS A 308 -7.25 26.87 -4.80
C LYS A 308 -7.95 27.83 -3.83
N GLU A 309 -9.28 27.88 -3.88
CA GLU A 309 -10.10 28.71 -2.98
C GLU A 309 -10.05 28.24 -1.53
N ASP A 310 -9.96 26.92 -1.29
CA ASP A 310 -9.81 26.38 0.06
C ASP A 310 -8.46 26.79 0.66
N LEU A 311 -7.38 26.63 -0.12
CA LEU A 311 -6.02 27.00 0.31
C LEU A 311 -5.89 28.50 0.57
N ALA A 312 -6.44 29.35 -0.31
CA ALA A 312 -6.41 30.80 -0.15
C ALA A 312 -7.08 31.32 1.13
N LYS A 313 -8.00 30.54 1.72
CA LYS A 313 -8.71 30.88 2.96
C LYS A 313 -8.08 30.27 4.21
N ARG A 314 -7.18 29.29 4.05
CA ARG A 314 -6.57 28.61 5.20
C ARG A 314 -5.49 29.50 5.81
N PRO A 315 -5.49 29.69 7.14
CA PRO A 315 -4.37 30.32 7.80
C PRO A 315 -3.13 29.42 7.63
N TYR A 316 -1.99 30.02 7.31
CA TYR A 316 -0.70 29.34 7.34
C TYR A 316 0.19 29.99 8.39
N VAL A 317 1.06 29.20 8.99
CA VAL A 317 2.08 29.68 9.92
C VAL A 317 3.38 29.73 9.13
N ASP A 318 3.99 30.92 9.08
CA ASP A 318 5.33 31.14 8.53
C ASP A 318 6.27 31.55 9.68
N GLY A 319 7.57 31.30 9.52
CA GLY A 319 8.59 31.73 10.47
C GLY A 319 8.61 30.94 11.78
N VAL A 320 8.21 29.66 11.79
CA VAL A 320 8.45 28.77 12.94
C VAL A 320 9.95 28.49 13.01
N MET A 321 10.70 29.37 13.70
CA MET A 321 12.10 29.11 14.03
C MET A 321 12.18 27.90 14.97
N GLU A 322 13.06 26.96 14.64
CA GLU A 322 13.48 25.86 15.49
C GLU A 322 14.03 26.38 16.82
N LEU A 323 13.17 26.51 17.83
CA LEU A 323 13.57 26.54 19.22
C LEU A 323 13.78 25.09 19.67
N ILE A 324 14.91 24.52 19.24
CA ILE A 324 15.43 23.28 19.83
C ILE A 324 16.11 23.69 21.14
N ILE A 325 15.52 23.32 22.27
CA ILE A 325 16.14 23.36 23.61
C ILE A 325 16.70 21.97 23.90
#